data_AF-A0AAU2XEV3-F1
#
_entry.id   AF-A0AAU2XEV3-F1
#
_cell.length_a   1.000
_cell.length_b   1.000
_cell.length_c   1.000
_cell.angle_alpha   90.00
_cell.angle_beta   90.00
_cell.angle_gamma   90.00
#
_symmetry.space_group_name_H-M   'P 1'
#
loop_
_entity.id
_entity.type
_entity.pdbx_description
1 polymer ?
#
loop_
_entity_poly.entity_id
_entity_poly.type
_entity_poly.pdbx_seq_one_letter_code
_entity_poly.pdbx_strand_id
1 'polypeptide(L)'
;MAGYENDDRGARKTADALSFAGIVLPEGARVLAVHSDRGIDTRYTLAIAVDPAKVTELLLRSRFQNPLAHDPSFALKVADGYRLAEGALSTYDELPPDHDRPYTVFRRVAVDGSVPEHTLVHISAFNT
;
A
#
# COMPACT_ATOMS: atom_id res chain seq x y z
N MET A 1 -0.47 -12.31 -32.71
CA MET A 1 -0.10 -13.00 -31.45
C MET A 1 1.04 -12.21 -30.83
N ALA A 2 0.76 -11.32 -29.90
CA ALA A 2 1.77 -10.61 -29.11
C ALA A 2 1.86 -11.29 -27.75
N GLY A 3 3.08 -11.66 -27.37
CA GLY A 3 3.39 -12.59 -26.30
C GLY A 3 3.11 -12.08 -24.90
N TYR A 4 2.86 -13.06 -24.03
CA TYR A 4 2.81 -12.99 -22.58
C TYR A 4 4.18 -12.60 -22.00
N GLU A 5 4.55 -11.31 -22.08
CA GLU A 5 5.82 -10.78 -21.55
C GLU A 5 5.60 -9.71 -20.44
N ASN A 6 4.38 -9.63 -19.90
CA ASN A 6 3.97 -8.61 -18.93
C ASN A 6 3.84 -9.11 -17.48
N ASP A 7 3.75 -10.41 -17.22
CA ASP A 7 3.46 -10.91 -15.87
C ASP A 7 4.67 -10.82 -14.92
N ASP A 8 5.86 -11.18 -15.39
CA ASP A 8 7.07 -11.22 -14.54
C ASP A 8 7.52 -9.82 -14.08
N ARG A 9 7.37 -8.81 -14.95
CA ARG A 9 7.70 -7.42 -14.59
C ARG A 9 6.70 -6.85 -13.58
N GLY A 10 5.41 -7.15 -13.74
CA GLY A 10 4.38 -6.77 -12.79
C GLY A 10 4.55 -7.43 -11.42
N ALA A 11 4.83 -8.73 -11.42
CA ALA A 11 5.07 -9.51 -10.20
C ALA A 11 6.30 -9.01 -9.43
N ARG A 12 7.42 -8.76 -10.14
CA ARG A 12 8.63 -8.22 -9.51
C ARG A 12 8.42 -6.83 -8.94
N LYS A 13 7.76 -5.94 -9.68
CA LYS A 13 7.41 -4.59 -9.18
C LYS A 13 6.55 -4.64 -7.93
N THR A 14 5.60 -5.58 -7.88
CA THR A 14 4.76 -5.81 -6.71
C THR A 14 5.57 -6.30 -5.52
N ALA A 15 6.44 -7.29 -5.71
CA ALA A 15 7.32 -7.79 -4.65
C ALA A 15 8.24 -6.68 -4.11
N ASP A 16 8.85 -5.89 -5.00
CA ASP A 16 9.70 -4.76 -4.63
C ASP A 16 8.92 -3.73 -3.80
N ALA A 17 7.70 -3.36 -4.22
CA ALA A 17 6.87 -2.39 -3.54
C ALA A 17 6.42 -2.88 -2.15
N LEU A 18 6.02 -4.15 -2.03
CA LEU A 18 5.63 -4.77 -0.75
C LEU A 18 6.80 -4.81 0.22
N SER A 19 7.99 -5.22 -0.25
CA SER A 19 9.21 -5.24 0.55
C SER A 19 9.62 -3.84 1.00
N PHE A 20 9.65 -2.88 0.07
CA PHE A 20 9.96 -1.49 0.36
C PHE A 20 9.00 -0.89 1.40
N ALA A 21 7.69 -1.13 1.26
CA ALA A 21 6.68 -0.61 2.18
C ALA A 21 6.53 -1.46 3.46
N GLY A 22 7.24 -2.59 3.59
CA GLY A 22 7.12 -3.51 4.72
C GLY A 22 5.71 -4.08 4.87
N ILE A 23 5.02 -4.35 3.75
CA ILE A 23 3.64 -4.82 3.72
C ILE A 23 3.61 -6.33 3.66
N VAL A 24 2.89 -6.93 4.60
CA VAL A 24 2.67 -8.38 4.67
C VAL A 24 1.21 -8.65 4.33
N LEU A 25 0.98 -9.28 3.17
CA LEU A 25 -0.36 -9.60 2.71
C LEU A 25 -0.95 -10.76 3.53
N PRO A 26 -2.17 -10.62 4.06
CA PRO A 26 -2.90 -11.75 4.60
C PRO A 26 -3.35 -12.70 3.47
N GLU A 27 -3.74 -13.91 3.82
CA GLU A 27 -4.27 -14.87 2.86
C GLU A 27 -5.49 -14.30 2.12
N GLY A 28 -5.55 -14.52 0.80
CA GLY A 28 -6.65 -14.04 -0.05
C GLY A 28 -6.57 -12.55 -0.42
N ALA A 29 -5.66 -11.75 0.17
CA ALA A 29 -5.45 -10.38 -0.28
C ALA A 29 -4.81 -10.34 -1.67
N ARG A 30 -5.23 -9.36 -2.48
CA ARG A 30 -4.76 -9.19 -3.86
C ARG A 30 -4.29 -7.78 -4.09
N VAL A 31 -3.06 -7.63 -4.57
CA VAL A 31 -2.57 -6.33 -5.06
C VAL A 31 -3.23 -6.07 -6.40
N LEU A 32 -4.03 -5.01 -6.47
CA LEU A 32 -4.77 -4.65 -7.67
C LEU A 32 -3.98 -3.69 -8.56
N ALA A 33 -3.16 -2.81 -7.95
CA ALA A 33 -2.31 -1.89 -8.67
C ALA A 33 -1.06 -1.53 -7.88
N VAL A 34 0.02 -1.31 -8.63
CA VAL A 34 1.30 -0.80 -8.11
C VAL A 34 1.81 0.30 -9.04
N HIS A 35 1.98 1.49 -8.49
CA HIS A 35 2.69 2.57 -9.14
C HIS A 35 4.02 2.81 -8.43
N SER A 36 5.03 3.24 -9.18
CA SER A 36 6.34 3.57 -8.64
C SER A 36 6.85 4.81 -9.33
N ASP A 37 7.37 5.74 -8.54
CA ASP A 37 8.05 6.93 -8.99
C ASP A 37 9.47 6.90 -8.42
N ARG A 38 10.48 7.03 -9.29
CA ARG A 38 11.90 6.93 -8.91
C ARG A 38 12.64 8.12 -9.50
N GLY A 39 12.80 9.16 -8.67
CA GLY A 39 13.61 10.34 -8.94
C GLY A 39 14.83 10.36 -8.02
N ILE A 40 15.05 11.49 -7.34
CA ILE A 40 15.97 11.56 -6.18
C ILE A 40 15.42 10.67 -5.06
N ASP A 41 14.11 10.76 -4.84
CA ASP A 41 13.36 9.93 -3.91
C ASP A 41 12.72 8.74 -4.62
N THR A 42 12.47 7.68 -3.86
CA THR A 42 11.66 6.53 -4.28
C THR A 42 10.31 6.58 -3.60
N ARG A 43 9.24 6.47 -4.40
CA ARG A 43 7.87 6.32 -3.92
C ARG A 43 7.19 5.13 -4.58
N TYR A 44 6.50 4.33 -3.78
CA TYR A 44 5.54 3.33 -4.25
C TYR A 44 4.14 3.68 -3.78
N THR A 45 3.15 3.46 -4.65
CA THR A 45 1.74 3.46 -4.26
C THR A 45 1.09 2.13 -4.60
N LEU A 46 0.29 1.61 -3.68
CA LEU A 46 -0.36 0.31 -3.75
C LEU A 46 -1.87 0.50 -3.59
N ALA A 47 -2.64 -0.27 -4.35
CA ALA A 47 -4.05 -0.54 -4.06
C ALA A 47 -4.22 -2.04 -3.85
N ILE A 48 -4.74 -2.43 -2.70
CA ILE A 48 -4.84 -3.84 -2.28
C ILE A 48 -6.30 -4.12 -1.95
N ALA A 49 -6.89 -5.14 -2.58
CA ALA A 49 -8.15 -5.72 -2.16
C ALA A 49 -7.92 -6.66 -1.00
N VAL A 50 -8.65 -6.45 0.08
CA VAL A 50 -8.55 -7.25 1.31
C VAL A 50 -9.96 -7.59 1.79
N ASP A 51 -10.15 -8.81 2.28
CA ASP A 51 -11.37 -9.13 3.02
C ASP A 51 -11.51 -8.15 4.20
N PRO A 52 -12.69 -7.52 4.43
CA PRO A 52 -12.89 -6.60 5.54
C PRO A 52 -12.46 -7.16 6.90
N ALA A 53 -12.66 -8.45 7.15
CA ALA A 53 -12.26 -9.12 8.39
C ALA A 53 -10.73 -9.29 8.53
N LYS A 54 -9.97 -9.15 7.44
CA LYS A 54 -8.51 -9.33 7.37
C LYS A 54 -7.72 -8.02 7.33
N VAL A 55 -8.39 -6.87 7.29
CA VAL A 55 -7.73 -5.55 7.29
C VAL A 55 -6.87 -5.37 8.55
N THR A 56 -7.41 -5.70 9.72
CA THR A 56 -6.65 -5.62 10.98
C THR A 56 -5.43 -6.54 10.96
N GLU A 57 -5.56 -7.75 10.39
CA GLU A 57 -4.42 -8.66 10.23
C GLU A 57 -3.33 -8.06 9.33
N LEU A 58 -3.70 -7.48 8.19
CA LEU A 58 -2.77 -6.81 7.29
C LEU A 58 -1.98 -5.71 8.03
N LEU A 59 -2.68 -4.85 8.77
CA LEU A 59 -2.05 -3.73 9.46
C LEU A 59 -1.09 -4.19 10.55
N LEU A 60 -1.51 -5.14 11.39
CA LEU A 60 -0.68 -5.69 12.47
C LEU A 60 0.55 -6.42 11.94
N ARG A 61 0.40 -7.28 10.93
CA ARG A 61 1.53 -8.00 10.33
C ARG A 61 2.50 -7.07 9.61
N SER A 62 2.00 -5.96 9.08
CA SER A 62 2.80 -4.88 8.47
C SER A 62 3.31 -3.85 9.49
N ARG A 63 3.13 -4.12 10.78
CA ARG A 63 3.63 -3.35 11.93
C ARG A 63 3.10 -1.92 12.04
N PHE A 64 1.93 -1.61 11.46
CA PHE A 64 1.27 -0.34 11.74
C PHE A 64 0.81 -0.32 13.19
N GLN A 65 1.26 0.67 13.95
CA GLN A 65 0.96 0.81 15.39
C GLN A 65 -0.08 1.89 15.66
N ASN A 66 -0.16 2.89 14.79
CA ASN A 66 -1.09 3.98 14.94
C ASN A 66 -2.51 3.52 14.58
N PRO A 67 -3.54 3.92 15.36
CA PRO A 67 -4.91 3.58 15.03
C PRO A 67 -5.33 4.23 13.72
N LEU A 68 -6.28 3.59 13.04
CA LEU A 68 -7.01 4.21 11.93
C LEU A 68 -7.95 5.28 12.49
N ALA A 69 -7.97 6.44 11.85
CA ALA A 69 -8.85 7.55 12.21
C ALA A 69 -9.40 8.23 10.95
N HIS A 70 -10.57 8.84 11.09
CA HIS A 70 -11.09 9.72 10.05
C HIS A 70 -10.34 11.04 10.08
N ASP A 71 -9.57 11.34 9.03
CA ASP A 71 -8.81 12.57 8.89
C ASP A 71 -9.08 13.21 7.52
N PRO A 72 -9.95 14.25 7.46
CA PRO A 72 -10.27 14.96 6.22
C PRO A 72 -9.06 15.66 5.57
N SER A 73 -7.99 15.91 6.33
CA SER A 73 -6.77 16.56 5.83
C SER A 73 -5.76 15.55 5.27
N PHE A 74 -6.05 14.25 5.36
CA PHE A 74 -5.15 13.19 4.95
C PHE A 74 -4.99 13.13 3.43
N ALA A 75 -3.90 13.71 2.95
CA ALA A 75 -3.53 13.62 1.54
C ALA A 75 -2.77 12.31 1.26
N LEU A 76 -3.38 11.42 0.47
CA LEU A 76 -2.76 10.18 0.01
C LEU A 76 -2.67 10.16 -1.52
N LYS A 77 -1.48 9.88 -2.06
CA LYS A 77 -1.34 9.54 -3.48
C LYS A 77 -1.78 8.09 -3.66
N VAL A 78 -2.95 7.89 -4.27
CA VAL A 78 -3.47 6.56 -4.61
C VAL A 78 -2.85 6.03 -5.91
N ALA A 79 -2.94 4.72 -6.16
CA ALA A 79 -2.53 4.13 -7.43
C ALA A 79 -3.48 4.54 -8.57
N ASP A 80 -2.95 4.59 -9.80
CA ASP A 80 -3.71 5.00 -10.99
C ASP A 80 -4.98 4.15 -11.18
N GLY A 81 -6.10 4.80 -11.50
CA GLY A 81 -7.39 4.14 -11.68
C GLY A 81 -8.19 3.91 -10.39
N TYR A 82 -7.62 4.23 -9.22
CA TYR A 82 -8.31 4.14 -7.94
C TYR A 82 -8.63 5.53 -7.38
N ARG A 83 -9.62 5.57 -6.49
CA ARG A 83 -10.02 6.76 -5.74
C ARG A 83 -10.23 6.37 -4.29
N LEU A 84 -10.00 7.32 -3.40
CA LEU A 84 -10.30 7.17 -1.98
C LEU A 84 -11.69 7.73 -1.70
N ALA A 85 -12.57 6.95 -1.07
CA ALA A 85 -13.86 7.45 -0.61
C ALA A 85 -13.70 8.46 0.53
N GLU A 86 -14.66 9.39 0.63
CA GLU A 86 -14.69 10.47 1.63
C GLU A 86 -14.71 9.94 3.08
N GLY A 87 -15.30 8.77 3.31
CA GLY A 87 -15.38 8.13 4.63
C GLY A 87 -14.23 7.19 4.96
N ALA A 88 -13.16 7.16 4.15
CA ALA A 88 -12.03 6.28 4.40
C ALA A 88 -11.33 6.63 5.72
N LEU A 89 -10.86 5.60 6.41
CA LEU A 89 -10.05 5.78 7.63
C LEU A 89 -8.57 5.73 7.25
N SER A 90 -7.76 6.57 7.86
CA SER A 90 -6.35 6.71 7.52
C SER A 90 -5.44 6.65 8.74
N THR A 91 -4.19 6.30 8.49
CA THR A 91 -3.10 6.41 9.46
C THR A 91 -1.77 6.61 8.74
N TYR A 92 -0.73 6.97 9.48
CA TYR A 92 0.62 7.09 8.96
C TYR A 92 1.62 6.57 9.98
N ASP A 93 2.76 6.11 9.51
CA ASP A 93 3.91 5.79 10.35
C ASP A 93 5.21 5.86 9.53
N GLU A 94 6.29 5.40 10.13
CA GLU A 94 7.58 5.26 9.49
C GLU A 94 8.21 3.90 9.83
N LEU A 95 8.95 3.35 8.87
CA LEU A 95 9.85 2.24 9.09
C LEU A 95 11.27 2.80 9.19
N PRO A 96 11.97 2.61 10.32
CA PRO A 96 13.34 3.06 10.47
C PRO A 96 14.26 2.28 9.52
N PRO A 97 15.47 2.81 9.24
CA PRO A 97 16.48 2.06 8.49
C PRO A 97 16.81 0.73 9.17
N ASP A 98 17.10 -0.29 8.36
CA ASP A 98 17.61 -1.58 8.79
C ASP A 98 18.67 -2.09 7.79
N HIS A 99 19.15 -3.32 7.96
CA HIS A 99 20.17 -3.90 7.09
C HIS A 99 19.76 -3.94 5.61
N ASP A 100 18.47 -4.15 5.32
CA ASP A 100 17.94 -4.29 3.96
C ASP A 100 17.28 -3.00 3.45
N ARG A 101 17.14 -1.99 4.32
CA ARG A 101 16.50 -0.71 4.07
C ARG A 101 17.38 0.44 4.56
N PRO A 102 18.23 1.04 3.70
CA PRO A 102 19.20 2.04 4.13
C PRO A 102 18.61 3.40 4.52
N TYR A 103 17.32 3.64 4.25
CA TYR A 103 16.64 4.92 4.51
C TYR A 103 15.36 4.69 5.32
N THR A 104 14.94 5.71 6.08
CA THR A 104 13.60 5.73 6.66
C THR A 104 12.57 5.69 5.53
N VAL A 105 11.53 4.87 5.70
CA VAL A 105 10.40 4.82 4.77
C VAL A 105 9.17 5.34 5.48
N PHE A 106 8.68 6.50 5.05
CA PHE A 106 7.42 7.07 5.51
C PHE A 106 6.27 6.36 4.80
N ARG A 107 5.26 5.94 5.56
CA ARG A 107 4.10 5.22 5.03
C ARG A 107 2.82 5.93 5.42
N ARG A 108 1.96 6.09 4.43
CA ARG A 108 0.59 6.56 4.60
C ARG A 108 -0.35 5.46 4.15
N VAL A 109 -1.35 5.14 4.96
CA VAL A 109 -2.37 4.14 4.66
C VAL A 109 -3.74 4.76 4.77
N ALA A 110 -4.61 4.42 3.82
CA ALA A 110 -6.03 4.66 3.93
C ALA A 110 -6.81 3.38 3.61
N VAL A 111 -7.90 3.17 4.34
CA VAL A 111 -8.76 1.99 4.31
C VAL A 111 -10.14 2.44 3.89
N ASP A 112 -10.57 1.97 2.74
CA ASP A 112 -11.82 2.31 2.08
C ASP A 112 -12.73 1.08 2.02
N GLY A 113 -13.80 1.11 2.83
CA GLY A 113 -14.82 0.07 2.88
C GLY A 113 -16.03 0.34 1.97
N SER A 114 -15.92 1.28 1.02
CA SER A 114 -17.05 1.64 0.13
C SER A 114 -17.36 0.59 -0.94
N VAL A 115 -16.43 -0.35 -1.19
CA VAL A 115 -16.61 -1.44 -2.14
C VAL A 115 -17.24 -2.65 -1.41
N PRO A 116 -18.43 -3.14 -1.84
CA PRO A 116 -19.13 -4.21 -1.12
C PRO A 116 -18.38 -5.54 -1.05
N GLU A 117 -17.59 -5.86 -2.07
CA GLU A 117 -16.94 -7.15 -2.22
C GLU A 117 -15.63 -7.27 -1.45
N HIS A 118 -14.99 -6.15 -1.10
CA HIS A 118 -13.70 -6.11 -0.41
C HIS A 118 -13.42 -4.70 0.12
N THR A 119 -12.59 -4.61 1.15
CA THR A 119 -12.01 -3.35 1.56
C THR A 119 -10.80 -3.03 0.68
N LEU A 120 -10.74 -1.81 0.16
CA LEU A 120 -9.56 -1.30 -0.53
C LEU A 120 -8.60 -0.67 0.48
N VAL A 121 -7.37 -1.18 0.51
CA VAL A 121 -6.28 -0.60 1.30
C VAL A 121 -5.33 0.11 0.35
N HIS A 122 -5.27 1.43 0.47
CA HIS A 122 -4.38 2.30 -0.28
C HIS A 122 -3.14 2.60 0.55
N ILE A 123 -1.97 2.43 -0.04
CA ILE A 123 -0.69 2.68 0.65
C ILE A 123 0.18 3.57 -0.23
N SER A 124 0.79 4.58 0.37
CA SER A 124 1.87 5.37 -0.24
C SER A 124 3.09 5.30 0.66
N ALA A 125 4.16 4.69 0.18
CA ALA A 125 5.42 4.55 0.89
C ALA A 125 6.52 5.31 0.15
N PHE A 126 7.34 6.09 0.85
CA PHE A 126 8.43 6.84 0.22
C PHE A 126 9.59 7.11 1.19
N ASN A 127 10.79 7.29 0.64
CA ASN A 127 11.92 7.88 1.34
C ASN A 127 12.13 9.33 0.87
N THR A 128 13.07 10.02 1.50
CA THR A 128 13.50 11.41 1.23
C THR A 128 15.00 11.53 1.45
#